data_AF-A0A6I8ULH4-F1
#
_entry.id   AF-A0A6I8ULH4-F1
#
_cell.length_a   1.000
_cell.length_b   1.000
_cell.length_c   1.000
_cell.angle_alpha   90.00
_cell.angle_beta   90.00
_cell.angle_gamma   90.00
#
_symmetry.space_group_name_H-M   'P 1'
#
loop_
_entity.id
_entity.type
_entity.pdbx_description
1 polymer ?
#
loop_
_entity_poly.entity_id
_entity_poly.type
_entity_poly.pdbx_seq_one_letter_code
_entity_poly.pdbx_strand_id
1 'polypeptide(L)'
;MKSALVFLCLALFVGVSYGASICNPDGDGKPDCAGRAGLVTRDFWDPTHYWVCDSSGNAVLEQCQLQGFDPKTGGCVDWSVWQWYAPCP
;
A
#
# COMPACT_ATOMS: atom_id res chain seq x y z
N MET A 1 8.64 34.88 -18.88
CA MET A 1 7.48 34.62 -17.99
C MET A 1 6.71 33.36 -18.39
N LYS A 2 6.39 33.15 -19.68
CA LYS A 2 5.64 31.97 -20.15
C LYS A 2 6.42 30.65 -20.03
N SER A 3 7.71 30.65 -20.37
CA SER A 3 8.55 29.43 -20.30
C SER A 3 8.77 28.93 -18.87
N ALA A 4 8.87 29.83 -17.88
CA ALA A 4 9.02 29.44 -16.48
C ALA A 4 7.79 28.68 -15.95
N LEU A 5 6.60 29.08 -16.40
CA LEU A 5 5.34 28.42 -16.07
C LEU A 5 5.26 27.02 -16.70
N VAL A 6 5.73 26.87 -17.94
CA VAL A 6 5.81 25.57 -18.63
C VAL A 6 6.79 24.62 -17.93
N PHE A 7 7.97 25.10 -17.53
CA PHE A 7 8.93 24.28 -16.79
C PHE A 7 8.43 23.88 -15.39
N LEU A 8 7.72 24.77 -14.70
CA LEU A 8 7.10 24.46 -13.41
C LEU A 8 5.99 23.40 -13.56
N CYS A 9 5.14 23.51 -14.59
CA CYS A 9 4.11 22.51 -14.88
C CYS A 9 4.70 21.14 -15.24
N LEU A 10 5.78 21.10 -16.04
CA LEU A 10 6.50 19.86 -16.36
C LEU A 10 7.15 19.24 -15.12
N ALA A 11 7.77 20.04 -14.24
CA ALA A 11 8.34 19.54 -12.99
C ALA A 11 7.27 18.95 -12.05
N LEU A 12 6.09 19.57 -11.98
CA LEU A 12 4.96 19.05 -11.20
C LEU A 12 4.38 17.75 -11.82
N PHE A 13 4.26 17.68 -13.14
CA PHE A 13 3.80 16.47 -13.84
C PHE A 13 4.75 15.28 -13.62
N VAL A 14 6.06 15.54 -13.67
CA VAL A 14 7.09 14.54 -13.35
C VAL A 14 7.02 14.15 -11.87
N GLY A 15 6.86 15.10 -10.93
CA GLY A 15 6.71 14.75 -9.51
C GLY A 15 5.52 13.83 -9.21
N VAL A 16 4.38 14.05 -9.90
CA VAL A 16 3.17 13.24 -9.73
C VAL A 16 3.31 11.84 -10.33
N SER A 17 3.97 11.69 -11.49
CA SER A 17 4.14 10.38 -12.12
C SER A 17 5.12 9.46 -11.38
N TYR A 18 6.11 10.01 -10.67
CA TYR A 18 7.00 9.22 -9.82
C TYR A 18 6.31 8.74 -8.52
N GLY A 19 5.29 9.45 -8.02
CA GLY A 19 4.50 8.98 -6.88
C GLY A 19 3.78 7.64 -7.15
N ALA A 20 3.41 7.38 -8.40
CA ALA A 20 2.79 6.13 -8.83
C ALA A 20 3.78 4.95 -8.96
N SER A 21 5.10 5.20 -8.90
CA SER A 21 6.14 4.17 -9.08
C SER A 21 6.51 3.38 -7.81
N ILE A 22 5.83 3.62 -6.68
CA ILE A 22 6.07 2.90 -5.42
C ILE A 22 5.23 1.61 -5.33
N CYS A 23 4.16 1.50 -6.11
CA CYS A 23 3.30 0.32 -6.09
C CYS A 23 3.72 -0.66 -7.18
N ASN A 24 4.19 -1.85 -6.78
CA ASN A 24 4.45 -2.97 -7.69
C ASN A 24 3.19 -3.86 -7.75
N PRO A 25 2.36 -3.79 -8.80
CA PRO A 25 1.13 -4.59 -8.88
C PRO A 25 1.40 -6.09 -9.02
N ASP A 26 2.61 -6.48 -9.44
CA ASP A 26 3.04 -7.88 -9.54
C ASP A 26 3.70 -8.39 -8.24
N GLY A 27 3.88 -7.50 -7.25
CA GLY A 27 4.40 -7.84 -5.91
C GLY A 27 3.31 -8.31 -4.95
N ASP A 28 3.69 -8.66 -3.73
CA ASP A 28 2.79 -9.16 -2.66
C ASP A 28 2.23 -8.04 -1.74
N GLY A 29 2.57 -6.78 -2.01
CA GLY A 29 2.18 -5.66 -1.16
C GLY A 29 3.04 -5.50 0.11
N LYS A 30 4.16 -6.22 0.20
CA LYS A 30 5.10 -6.11 1.31
C LYS A 30 5.70 -4.70 1.39
N PRO A 31 5.57 -4.00 2.54
CA PRO A 31 6.11 -2.67 2.71
C PRO A 31 7.60 -2.73 3.06
N ASP A 32 8.32 -1.63 2.80
CA ASP A 32 9.55 -1.36 3.52
C ASP A 32 9.20 -0.86 4.94
N CYS A 33 9.88 -1.39 5.95
CA CYS A 33 9.55 -1.18 7.36
C CYS A 33 10.57 -0.32 8.11
N ALA A 34 11.62 0.18 7.44
CA ALA A 34 12.60 1.07 8.06
C ALA A 34 11.93 2.31 8.66
N GLY A 35 11.98 2.44 10.00
CA GLY A 35 11.39 3.56 10.75
C GLY A 35 9.85 3.58 10.77
N ARG A 36 9.19 2.48 10.40
CA ARG A 36 7.73 2.41 10.18
C ARG A 36 7.03 1.34 11.03
N ALA A 37 7.53 1.09 12.24
CA ALA A 37 6.93 0.14 13.16
C ALA A 37 5.42 0.42 13.35
N GLY A 38 4.60 -0.63 13.25
CA GLY A 38 3.13 -0.55 13.32
C GLY A 38 2.44 -0.19 12.00
N LEU A 39 3.18 0.09 10.91
CA LEU A 39 2.57 0.20 9.58
C LEU A 39 1.93 -1.14 9.20
N VAL A 40 0.68 -1.08 8.76
CA VAL A 40 -0.09 -2.23 8.28
C VAL A 40 -0.38 -2.03 6.79
N THR A 41 -0.11 -3.05 5.97
CA THR A 41 -0.51 -3.07 4.56
C THR A 41 -1.14 -4.40 4.18
N ARG A 42 -2.00 -4.39 3.15
CA ARG A 42 -2.67 -5.59 2.67
C ARG A 42 -1.71 -6.49 1.88
N ASP A 43 -1.85 -7.81 2.00
CA ASP A 43 -1.28 -8.73 1.02
C ASP A 43 -2.09 -8.73 -0.29
N PHE A 44 -1.40 -8.59 -1.42
CA PHE A 44 -2.06 -8.39 -2.71
C PHE A 44 -2.80 -9.63 -3.23
N TRP A 45 -2.35 -10.82 -2.84
CA TRP A 45 -2.76 -12.10 -3.42
C TRP A 45 -3.56 -12.97 -2.46
N ASP A 46 -3.37 -12.79 -1.16
CA ASP A 46 -4.10 -13.50 -0.12
C ASP A 46 -4.91 -12.52 0.75
N PRO A 47 -6.24 -12.48 0.59
CA PRO A 47 -7.09 -11.60 1.38
C PRO A 47 -7.17 -12.00 2.85
N THR A 48 -6.65 -13.17 3.25
CA THR A 48 -6.59 -13.62 4.65
C THR A 48 -5.30 -13.19 5.34
N HIS A 49 -4.34 -12.60 4.61
CA HIS A 49 -3.07 -12.15 5.18
C HIS A 49 -2.85 -10.66 4.99
N TYR A 50 -2.00 -10.10 5.85
CA TYR A 50 -1.59 -8.71 5.80
C TYR A 50 -0.19 -8.55 6.39
N TRP A 51 0.50 -7.50 5.98
CA TRP A 51 1.83 -7.17 6.46
C TRP A 51 1.76 -6.21 7.63
N VAL A 52 2.58 -6.44 8.64
CA VAL A 52 2.80 -5.51 9.76
C VAL A 52 4.29 -5.28 9.94
N CYS A 53 4.69 -4.02 10.05
CA CYS A 53 6.06 -3.67 10.38
C CYS A 53 6.32 -3.84 11.88
N ASP A 54 7.33 -4.63 12.23
CA ASP A 54 7.80 -4.77 13.61
C ASP A 54 8.74 -3.60 14.02
N SER A 55 9.13 -3.56 15.30
CA SER A 55 10.05 -2.56 15.84
C SER A 55 11.49 -2.69 15.33
N SER A 56 11.84 -3.83 14.75
CA SER A 56 13.16 -4.12 14.19
C SER A 56 13.27 -3.70 12.72
N GLY A 57 12.19 -3.21 12.12
CA GLY A 57 12.13 -2.80 10.72
C GLY A 57 11.90 -3.96 9.75
N ASN A 58 11.35 -5.09 10.22
CA ASN A 58 10.92 -6.19 9.36
C ASN A 58 9.42 -6.11 9.06
N ALA A 59 9.03 -6.50 7.84
CA ALA A 59 7.64 -6.78 7.51
C ALA A 59 7.32 -8.24 7.86
N VAL A 60 6.38 -8.41 8.78
CA VAL A 60 5.87 -9.71 9.24
C VAL A 60 4.52 -9.97 8.57
N LEU A 61 4.31 -11.19 8.08
CA LEU A 61 3.04 -11.60 7.49
C LEU A 61 2.15 -12.16 8.60
N GLU A 62 1.02 -11.51 8.84
CA GLU A 62 0.01 -11.87 9.82
C GLU A 62 -1.24 -12.41 9.13
N GLN A 63 -2.04 -13.19 9.85
CA GLN A 63 -3.22 -13.87 9.31
C GLN A 63 -4.52 -13.43 10.03
N CYS A 64 -5.54 -13.13 9.24
CA CYS A 64 -6.93 -13.08 9.67
C CYS A 64 -7.48 -14.50 9.81
N GLN A 65 -8.07 -14.84 10.97
CA GLN A 65 -8.53 -16.20 11.27
C GLN A 65 -9.56 -16.75 10.27
N LEU A 66 -10.83 -16.35 10.40
CA LEU A 66 -11.93 -16.76 9.52
C LEU A 66 -12.51 -15.56 8.75
N GLN A 67 -11.69 -14.53 8.54
CA GLN A 67 -12.07 -13.19 8.07
C GLN A 67 -11.14 -12.74 6.93
N GLY A 68 -11.56 -11.72 6.19
CA GLY A 68 -10.72 -11.08 5.18
C GLY A 68 -10.15 -9.76 5.69
N PHE A 69 -8.89 -9.45 5.38
CA PHE A 69 -8.29 -8.16 5.68
C PHE A 69 -8.88 -7.07 4.76
N ASP A 70 -9.38 -5.99 5.35
CA ASP A 70 -9.86 -4.82 4.64
C ASP A 70 -8.88 -3.65 4.80
N PRO A 71 -8.23 -3.20 3.72
CA PRO A 71 -7.26 -2.11 3.78
C PRO A 71 -7.88 -0.75 4.13
N LYS A 72 -9.20 -0.57 4.03
CA LYS A 72 -9.85 0.70 4.43
C LYS A 72 -10.01 0.84 5.93
N THR A 73 -10.36 -0.25 6.61
CA THR A 73 -10.44 -0.28 8.08
C THR A 73 -9.10 -0.58 8.73
N GLY A 74 -8.16 -1.17 7.99
CA GLY A 74 -6.85 -1.58 8.49
C GLY A 74 -6.92 -2.83 9.37
N GLY A 75 -7.93 -3.69 9.17
CA GLY A 75 -8.15 -4.86 10.01
C GLY A 75 -8.97 -5.96 9.35
N CYS A 76 -9.14 -7.06 10.07
CA CYS A 76 -9.91 -8.21 9.62
C CYS A 76 -11.42 -7.94 9.78
N VAL A 77 -12.17 -8.13 8.69
CA VAL A 77 -13.63 -7.96 8.64
C VAL A 77 -14.31 -9.24 8.21
N ASP A 78 -15.60 -9.37 8.54
CA ASP A 78 -16.41 -10.50 8.10
C ASP A 78 -16.51 -10.57 6.56
N TRP A 79 -16.53 -11.78 6.01
CA TRP A 79 -16.61 -11.97 4.56
C TRP A 79 -17.86 -11.36 3.92
N SER A 80 -18.97 -11.22 4.67
CA SER A 80 -20.19 -10.59 4.17
C SER A 80 -20.04 -9.10 3.86
N VAL A 81 -19.03 -8.43 4.42
CA VAL A 81 -18.73 -7.01 4.20
C VAL A 81 -17.39 -6.78 3.49
N TRP A 82 -16.59 -7.82 3.34
CA TRP A 82 -15.31 -7.76 2.66
C TRP A 82 -15.50 -7.44 1.16
N GLN A 83 -14.56 -6.67 0.60
CA GLN A 83 -14.53 -6.36 -0.82
C GLN A 83 -13.11 -6.40 -1.35
N TRP A 84 -12.95 -6.78 -2.62
CA TRP A 84 -11.67 -6.76 -3.29
C TRP A 84 -11.30 -5.34 -3.73
N TYR A 85 -10.02 -5.00 -3.61
CA TYR A 85 -9.44 -3.75 -4.10
C TYR A 85 -8.28 -4.05 -5.05
N ALA A 86 -8.15 -3.23 -6.10
CA ALA A 86 -6.97 -3.31 -6.96
C ALA A 86 -5.69 -3.04 -6.15
N PRO A 87 -4.63 -3.86 -6.31
CA PRO A 87 -3.33 -3.67 -5.66
C PRO A 87 -2.73 -2.27 -5.80
N CYS A 88 -2.90 -1.67 -6.98
CA CYS A 88 -2.45 -0.31 -7.29
C CYS A 88 -3.62 0.44 -7.97
N PRO A 89 -4.28 1.39 -7.27
CA PRO A 89 -5.34 2.22 -7.83
C PRO A 89 -4.81 3.38 -8.69
#